data_AF-A0A9P5CTD5-F1
#
_entry.id   AF-A0A9P5CTD5-F1
#
_cell.length_a   1.000
_cell.length_b   1.000
_cell.length_c   1.000
_cell.angle_alpha   90.00
_cell.angle_beta   90.00
_cell.angle_gamma   90.00
#
_symmetry.space_group_name_H-M   'P 1'
#
loop_
_entity.id
_entity.type
_entity.pdbx_description
1 polymer ?
#
loop_
_entity_poly.entity_id
_entity_poly.type
_entity_poly.pdbx_seq_one_letter_code
_entity_poly.pdbx_strand_id
1 'polypeptide(L)'
;MQQETSSEAKRPNFLLIVADDLGFSDCSCYGSEIQTPNIDSLATAEASSLRFTEFHVAAACSPTRSMLMTGTDHHIAGLGQLQEFTRSSPAHRGQKGHEGYLNEGVVALPQILQKEGGYLTLMSGKWHLGVQQEHHPVRRGFDKSFALLPGCANHYNYEPAYQDPFNEPGRFFETATRALHAEDDHYVEDLPKGWYSSDGYTDKMLSYLSSRTEQELQKPFFAYLPFSAPHWPLQAPPENMAKYRGLYDDGPEALRQRRVQKLKELGLVHPDAKPHPVVAGPGDVDEWEHLDDEVRAKSARAMEAYSGMVDRMDWNIGRVLDYLKASGEYDNTLILFMSDNGAEGASYEASPIVGPRILEHIDKYYDNSLENIGRGDSFVWYGCRWAQAATAPSRLYKMFSTEGGCRVPLVVKPPKTGLAGEGRGEDRRGGGGGGIITDAFCTVMDLVPTVLDLAGLLDKHPGGTMQNGHTIAPLRGRSWKSYLHQIAASGGQAPRLEIHDKDYVVGFEIAGSGALRRGDWKITFVPAPRGPQRWELFNIRDDPGETSDLAEARRDVFVDLLRCWEEYKAEVGVVGLAGEYPAAVQGDASTYAKDEFEDPYAWIKYIGRPERTPAHLLGRIPLTGQGREM
;
A
#
# COMPACT_ATOMS: atom_id res chain seq x y z
N MET A 1 24.54 -26.57 -42.58
CA MET A 1 23.39 -25.86 -42.01
C MET A 1 23.27 -26.27 -40.56
N GLN A 2 23.85 -25.48 -39.65
CA GLN A 2 23.50 -25.57 -38.23
C GLN A 2 22.14 -24.90 -38.11
N GLN A 3 21.15 -25.64 -37.61
CA GLN A 3 19.87 -25.08 -37.20
C GLN A 3 20.14 -24.22 -35.97
N GLU A 4 20.04 -22.90 -36.12
CA GLU A 4 19.82 -22.00 -34.99
C GLU A 4 18.50 -22.40 -34.34
N THR A 5 18.58 -23.11 -33.22
CA THR A 5 17.44 -23.26 -32.31
C THR A 5 17.16 -21.86 -31.75
N SER A 6 16.09 -21.21 -32.22
CA SER A 6 15.56 -20.03 -31.55
C SER A 6 15.27 -20.42 -30.10
N SER A 7 16.08 -19.95 -29.15
CA SER A 7 15.77 -20.12 -27.73
C SER A 7 14.48 -19.37 -27.47
N GLU A 8 13.39 -20.08 -27.21
CA GLU A 8 12.12 -19.49 -26.84
C GLU A 8 12.35 -18.54 -25.65
N ALA A 9 11.98 -17.26 -25.80
CA ALA A 9 12.30 -16.26 -24.79
C ALA A 9 11.65 -16.64 -23.45
N LYS A 10 12.46 -16.84 -22.40
CA LYS A 10 11.97 -17.20 -21.06
C LYS A 10 11.01 -16.12 -20.57
N ARG A 11 9.81 -16.53 -20.13
CA ARG A 11 8.83 -15.60 -19.51
C ARG A 11 9.46 -14.98 -18.25
N PRO A 12 9.22 -13.68 -17.97
CA PRO A 12 9.83 -13.02 -16.83
C PRO A 12 9.25 -13.53 -15.51
N ASN A 13 10.02 -13.42 -14.44
CA ASN A 13 9.47 -13.47 -13.09
C ASN A 13 8.97 -12.08 -12.69
N PHE A 14 8.16 -12.02 -11.64
CA PHE A 14 7.64 -10.79 -11.08
C PHE A 14 7.92 -10.75 -9.58
N LEU A 15 8.53 -9.67 -9.10
CA LEU A 15 8.67 -9.36 -7.68
C LEU A 15 8.00 -8.02 -7.42
N LEU A 16 6.90 -8.05 -6.67
CA LEU A 16 6.15 -6.88 -6.28
C LEU A 16 6.35 -6.62 -4.79
N ILE A 17 7.00 -5.51 -4.47
CA ILE A 17 7.33 -5.08 -3.12
C ILE A 17 6.45 -3.88 -2.78
N VAL A 18 5.73 -3.97 -1.67
CA VAL A 18 4.83 -2.89 -1.23
C VAL A 18 5.20 -2.49 0.20
N ALA A 19 5.56 -1.24 0.39
CA ALA A 19 5.65 -0.59 1.70
C ALA A 19 4.26 -0.11 2.15
N ASP A 20 4.06 0.01 3.45
CA ASP A 20 2.77 0.33 4.09
C ASP A 20 2.88 1.71 4.76
N ASP A 21 2.18 2.71 4.23
CA ASP A 21 2.25 4.13 4.67
C ASP A 21 3.60 4.86 4.47
N LEU A 22 4.46 4.35 3.58
CA LEU A 22 5.70 5.05 3.21
C LEU A 22 5.38 6.35 2.45
N GLY A 23 5.99 7.46 2.85
CA GLY A 23 5.79 8.75 2.17
C GLY A 23 6.57 8.88 0.87
N PHE A 24 6.12 9.82 0.02
CA PHE A 24 6.66 10.03 -1.33
C PHE A 24 8.16 10.29 -1.35
N SER A 25 8.67 11.04 -0.38
CA SER A 25 10.09 11.43 -0.35
C SER A 25 10.96 10.60 0.59
N ASP A 26 10.49 9.46 1.13
CA ASP A 26 11.17 8.72 2.20
C ASP A 26 12.28 7.75 1.76
N CYS A 27 12.39 7.46 0.46
CA CYS A 27 13.55 6.78 -0.10
C CYS A 27 14.63 7.78 -0.53
N SER A 28 15.91 7.45 -0.39
CA SER A 28 17.00 8.36 -0.75
C SER A 28 17.02 8.69 -2.26
N CYS A 29 16.63 7.75 -3.12
CA CYS A 29 16.39 8.03 -4.54
C CYS A 29 15.18 8.95 -4.84
N TYR A 30 14.38 9.27 -3.81
CA TYR A 30 13.33 10.29 -3.78
C TYR A 30 13.67 11.50 -2.87
N GLY A 31 14.92 11.65 -2.46
CA GLY A 31 15.43 12.83 -1.75
C GLY A 31 15.46 12.73 -0.23
N SER A 32 15.28 11.53 0.32
CA SER A 32 15.36 11.25 1.75
C SER A 32 16.78 11.27 2.31
N GLU A 33 16.88 11.57 3.61
CA GLU A 33 18.03 11.27 4.46
C GLU A 33 18.05 9.84 5.01
N ILE A 34 16.92 9.11 4.93
CA ILE A 34 16.83 7.71 5.35
C ILE A 34 17.67 6.84 4.40
N GLN A 35 18.43 5.90 4.97
CA GLN A 35 19.32 5.03 4.20
C GLN A 35 18.53 3.91 3.51
N THR A 36 18.26 4.06 2.21
CA THR A 36 17.61 3.01 1.39
C THR A 36 18.46 2.55 0.19
N PRO A 37 19.70 2.06 0.42
CA PRO A 37 20.63 1.75 -0.67
C PRO A 37 20.13 0.63 -1.62
N ASN A 38 19.30 -0.30 -1.17
CA ASN A 38 18.83 -1.40 -2.01
C ASN A 38 17.71 -0.94 -2.96
N ILE A 39 16.79 -0.11 -2.49
CA ILE A 39 15.78 0.54 -3.32
C ILE A 39 16.46 1.48 -4.33
N ASP A 40 17.46 2.24 -3.90
CA ASP A 40 18.26 3.12 -4.77
C ASP A 40 18.98 2.34 -5.87
N SER A 41 19.44 1.13 -5.54
CA SER A 41 20.05 0.24 -6.52
C SER A 41 19.07 -0.18 -7.61
N LEU A 42 17.78 -0.36 -7.31
CA LEU A 42 16.76 -0.67 -8.32
C LEU A 42 16.52 0.53 -9.25
N ALA A 43 16.49 1.74 -8.70
CA ALA A 43 16.28 2.98 -9.44
C ALA A 43 17.41 3.29 -10.43
N THR A 44 18.56 2.65 -10.28
CA THR A 44 19.76 2.86 -11.11
C THR A 44 20.34 1.57 -11.70
N ALA A 45 19.67 0.43 -11.50
CA ALA A 45 20.15 -0.89 -11.91
C ALA A 45 20.46 -0.95 -13.40
N GLU A 46 19.58 -0.36 -14.21
CA GLU A 46 19.68 -0.35 -15.67
C GLU A 46 19.37 1.07 -16.20
N ALA A 47 19.81 1.37 -17.43
CA ALA A 47 19.46 2.64 -18.08
C ALA A 47 17.94 2.82 -18.27
N SER A 48 17.19 1.70 -18.29
CA SER A 48 15.73 1.66 -18.35
C SER A 48 15.05 1.49 -16.99
N SER A 49 15.79 1.52 -15.88
CA SER A 49 15.18 1.62 -14.55
C SER A 49 14.40 2.93 -14.44
N LEU A 50 13.27 2.90 -13.74
CA LEU A 50 12.33 4.02 -13.68
C LEU A 50 12.05 4.44 -12.24
N ARG A 51 11.91 5.76 -12.04
CA ARG A 51 11.26 6.39 -10.89
C ARG A 51 10.07 7.18 -11.41
N PHE A 52 8.87 6.86 -10.93
CA PHE A 52 7.65 7.58 -11.31
C PHE A 52 7.37 8.72 -10.34
N THR A 53 6.98 9.87 -10.87
CA THR A 53 6.49 11.00 -10.07
C THR A 53 4.97 11.09 -10.08
N GLU A 54 4.29 10.45 -11.04
CA GLU A 54 2.84 10.53 -11.27
C GLU A 54 2.14 9.15 -11.14
N PHE A 55 2.62 8.28 -10.25
CA PHE A 55 1.99 6.99 -9.95
C PHE A 55 0.98 7.12 -8.81
N HIS A 56 -0.24 6.65 -9.07
CA HIS A 56 -1.38 6.83 -8.16
C HIS A 56 -1.97 5.53 -7.64
N VAL A 57 -2.36 5.58 -6.38
CA VAL A 57 -3.05 4.52 -5.63
C VAL A 57 -4.34 5.08 -5.02
N ALA A 58 -5.14 4.24 -4.36
CA ALA A 58 -6.19 4.76 -3.49
C ALA A 58 -5.55 5.39 -2.25
N ALA A 59 -6.29 6.24 -1.55
CA ALA A 59 -5.78 6.95 -0.37
C ALA A 59 -5.75 6.09 0.91
N ALA A 60 -5.86 4.76 0.81
CA ALA A 60 -5.77 3.84 1.93
C ALA A 60 -5.38 2.41 1.49
N CYS A 61 -4.92 1.62 2.45
CA CYS A 61 -4.21 0.36 2.23
C CYS A 61 -5.05 -0.75 1.57
N SER A 62 -6.17 -1.20 2.18
CA SER A 62 -6.98 -2.28 1.60
C SER A 62 -7.65 -1.91 0.26
N PRO A 63 -8.15 -0.67 0.06
CA PRO A 63 -8.55 -0.18 -1.27
C PRO A 63 -7.45 -0.37 -2.32
N THR A 64 -6.24 0.12 -2.08
CA THR A 64 -5.12 -0.01 -3.02
C THR A 64 -4.78 -1.46 -3.29
N ARG A 65 -4.70 -2.30 -2.25
CA ARG A 65 -4.37 -3.73 -2.41
C ARG A 65 -5.42 -4.46 -3.24
N SER A 66 -6.69 -4.08 -3.12
CA SER A 66 -7.77 -4.66 -3.93
C SER A 66 -7.62 -4.28 -5.41
N MET A 67 -7.26 -3.02 -5.70
CA MET A 67 -6.99 -2.54 -7.06
C MET A 67 -5.74 -3.22 -7.64
N LEU A 68 -4.69 -3.34 -6.84
CA LEU A 68 -3.43 -4.01 -7.19
C LEU A 68 -3.61 -5.46 -7.59
N MET A 69 -4.51 -6.17 -6.92
CA MET A 69 -4.78 -7.57 -7.21
C MET A 69 -5.71 -7.76 -8.40
N THR A 70 -6.47 -6.76 -8.83
CA THR A 70 -7.59 -6.96 -9.77
C THR A 70 -7.53 -6.09 -11.03
N GLY A 71 -6.76 -5.00 -11.02
CA GLY A 71 -6.70 -4.06 -12.13
C GLY A 71 -7.98 -3.25 -12.34
N THR A 72 -8.88 -3.24 -11.35
CA THR A 72 -10.12 -2.45 -11.35
C THR A 72 -10.23 -1.61 -10.07
N ASP A 73 -11.30 -0.83 -9.95
CA ASP A 73 -11.54 0.08 -8.83
C ASP A 73 -11.92 -0.66 -7.53
N HIS A 74 -11.50 -0.14 -6.39
CA HIS A 74 -11.74 -0.78 -5.09
C HIS A 74 -13.22 -0.86 -4.68
N HIS A 75 -14.06 0.07 -5.16
CA HIS A 75 -15.51 0.00 -4.98
C HIS A 75 -16.13 -1.17 -5.75
N ILE A 76 -15.48 -1.68 -6.79
CA ILE A 76 -15.93 -2.89 -7.48
C ILE A 76 -15.39 -4.14 -6.78
N ALA A 77 -14.13 -4.08 -6.31
CA ALA A 77 -13.40 -5.22 -5.76
C ALA A 77 -13.77 -5.61 -4.31
N GLY A 78 -14.64 -4.84 -3.66
CA GLY A 78 -15.22 -5.16 -2.35
C GLY A 78 -14.64 -4.40 -1.16
N LEU A 79 -13.69 -3.51 -1.44
CA LEU A 79 -13.04 -2.63 -0.48
C LEU A 79 -13.31 -1.16 -0.86
N GLY A 80 -14.56 -0.83 -1.16
CA GLY A 80 -14.98 0.56 -1.40
C GLY A 80 -14.62 1.49 -0.23
N GLN A 81 -14.50 0.93 0.99
CA GLN A 81 -13.88 1.58 2.14
C GLN A 81 -12.94 0.59 2.84
N LEU A 82 -12.14 1.10 3.79
CA LEU A 82 -11.46 0.24 4.76
C LEU A 82 -12.49 -0.64 5.47
N GLN A 83 -12.15 -1.91 5.69
CA GLN A 83 -13.03 -2.85 6.36
C GLN A 83 -13.47 -2.35 7.75
N GLU A 84 -12.52 -1.78 8.48
CA GLU A 84 -12.69 -1.18 9.80
C GLU A 84 -13.66 0.00 9.77
N PHE A 85 -13.70 0.73 8.66
CA PHE A 85 -14.63 1.83 8.41
C PHE A 85 -16.01 1.34 8.00
N THR A 86 -16.10 0.44 7.02
CA THR A 86 -17.35 -0.18 6.55
C THR A 86 -18.14 -0.76 7.72
N ARG A 87 -17.45 -1.50 8.60
CA ARG A 87 -18.04 -2.08 9.81
C ARG A 87 -18.71 -1.03 10.70
N SER A 88 -18.13 0.17 10.76
CA SER A 88 -18.60 1.26 11.62
C SER A 88 -19.57 2.21 10.91
N SER A 89 -19.86 1.98 9.62
CA SER A 89 -20.65 2.89 8.79
C SER A 89 -21.94 2.22 8.29
N PRO A 90 -23.11 2.57 8.87
CA PRO A 90 -24.40 2.06 8.40
C PRO A 90 -24.70 2.34 6.92
N ALA A 91 -24.13 3.42 6.35
CA ALA A 91 -24.33 3.77 4.95
C ALA A 91 -23.66 2.77 3.98
N HIS A 92 -22.53 2.19 4.38
CA HIS A 92 -21.73 1.29 3.54
C HIS A 92 -22.04 -0.18 3.79
N ARG A 93 -22.43 -0.54 5.02
CA ARG A 93 -22.72 -1.93 5.38
C ARG A 93 -23.79 -2.54 4.49
N GLY A 94 -23.48 -3.69 3.88
CA GLY A 94 -24.40 -4.43 3.02
C GLY A 94 -24.52 -3.88 1.58
N GLN A 95 -23.82 -2.80 1.25
CA GLN A 95 -23.72 -2.33 -0.13
C GLN A 95 -22.78 -3.23 -0.93
N LYS A 96 -23.14 -3.49 -2.19
CA LYS A 96 -22.26 -4.18 -3.14
C LYS A 96 -20.96 -3.38 -3.28
N GLY A 97 -19.82 -4.06 -3.24
CA GLY A 97 -18.52 -3.39 -3.31
C GLY A 97 -17.97 -2.90 -1.97
N HIS A 98 -18.77 -3.01 -0.91
CA HIS A 98 -18.39 -2.69 0.47
C HIS A 98 -18.52 -3.92 1.37
N GLU A 99 -18.16 -5.10 0.85
CA GLU A 99 -18.18 -6.35 1.61
C GLU A 99 -17.11 -6.38 2.73
N GLY A 100 -16.02 -5.62 2.57
CA GLY A 100 -14.91 -5.54 3.53
C GLY A 100 -13.82 -6.58 3.31
N TYR A 101 -13.87 -7.32 2.20
CA TYR A 101 -12.88 -8.31 1.76
C TYR A 101 -12.90 -8.36 0.23
N LEU A 102 -11.85 -8.93 -0.38
CA LEU A 102 -11.78 -9.03 -1.83
C LEU A 102 -12.92 -9.93 -2.30
N ASN A 103 -13.88 -9.39 -3.04
CA ASN A 103 -15.12 -10.13 -3.34
C ASN A 103 -14.95 -11.13 -4.51
N GLU A 104 -16.02 -11.85 -4.83
CA GLU A 104 -16.08 -12.83 -5.95
C GLU A 104 -16.48 -12.19 -7.30
N GLY A 105 -16.77 -10.89 -7.33
CA GLY A 105 -17.00 -10.12 -8.55
C GLY A 105 -15.72 -9.77 -9.32
N VAL A 106 -14.56 -10.22 -8.82
CA VAL A 106 -13.24 -9.96 -9.38
C VAL A 106 -12.39 -11.24 -9.36
N VAL A 107 -11.47 -11.36 -10.31
CA VAL A 107 -10.48 -12.44 -10.33
C VAL A 107 -9.11 -11.82 -10.03
N ALA A 108 -8.43 -12.35 -9.01
CA ALA A 108 -7.12 -11.82 -8.62
C ALA A 108 -6.02 -12.26 -9.61
N LEU A 109 -5.06 -11.37 -9.87
CA LEU A 109 -3.86 -11.60 -10.69
C LEU A 109 -3.19 -12.95 -10.42
N PRO A 110 -2.84 -13.33 -9.17
CA PRO A 110 -2.26 -14.64 -8.87
C PRO A 110 -3.13 -15.82 -9.33
N GLN A 111 -4.47 -15.72 -9.28
CA GLN A 111 -5.36 -16.79 -9.79
C GLN A 111 -5.18 -17.01 -11.30
N ILE A 112 -5.03 -15.93 -12.07
CA ILE A 112 -4.82 -16.00 -13.53
C ILE A 112 -3.42 -16.53 -13.82
N LEU A 113 -2.39 -15.99 -13.16
CA LEU A 113 -1.01 -16.43 -13.34
C LEU A 113 -0.81 -17.91 -13.02
N GLN A 114 -1.43 -18.40 -11.94
CA GLN A 114 -1.38 -19.78 -11.52
C GLN A 114 -2.12 -20.68 -12.52
N LYS A 115 -3.40 -20.41 -12.79
CA LYS A 115 -4.28 -21.31 -13.57
C LYS A 115 -3.99 -21.29 -15.07
N GLU A 116 -3.79 -20.11 -15.64
CA GLU A 116 -3.61 -19.93 -17.09
C GLU A 116 -2.13 -19.88 -17.47
N GLY A 117 -1.29 -19.37 -16.56
CA GLY A 117 0.12 -19.14 -16.81
C GLY A 117 1.07 -20.23 -16.30
N GLY A 118 0.64 -21.08 -15.38
CA GLY A 118 1.51 -22.06 -14.70
C GLY A 118 2.63 -21.42 -13.88
N TYR A 119 2.47 -20.17 -13.44
CA TYR A 119 3.42 -19.51 -12.55
C TYR A 119 3.35 -20.12 -11.15
N LEU A 120 4.50 -20.17 -10.48
CA LEU A 120 4.53 -20.34 -9.03
C LEU A 120 4.19 -19.00 -8.36
N THR A 121 3.17 -18.97 -7.52
CA THR A 121 2.67 -17.75 -6.88
C THR A 121 2.97 -17.77 -5.39
N LEU A 122 3.75 -16.79 -4.93
CA LEU A 122 4.31 -16.72 -3.59
C LEU A 122 3.91 -15.41 -2.92
N MET A 123 3.50 -15.46 -1.65
CA MET A 123 3.25 -14.27 -0.85
C MET A 123 3.90 -14.36 0.53
N SER A 124 4.50 -13.27 0.99
CA SER A 124 4.81 -13.11 2.41
C SER A 124 4.63 -11.67 2.88
N GLY A 125 3.76 -11.42 3.85
CA GLY A 125 3.50 -10.07 4.38
C GLY A 125 2.03 -9.72 4.62
N LYS A 126 1.68 -8.44 4.65
CA LYS A 126 0.32 -7.94 4.89
C LYS A 126 -0.64 -8.23 3.74
N TRP A 127 -1.76 -8.88 4.05
CA TRP A 127 -2.86 -9.17 3.13
C TRP A 127 -3.91 -8.04 3.10
N HIS A 128 -4.61 -7.83 4.21
CA HIS A 128 -5.65 -6.82 4.40
C HIS A 128 -6.81 -6.88 3.37
N LEU A 129 -7.11 -8.07 2.86
CA LEU A 129 -8.14 -8.32 1.86
C LEU A 129 -9.17 -9.38 2.29
N GLY A 130 -9.26 -9.62 3.60
CA GLY A 130 -10.17 -10.56 4.24
C GLY A 130 -9.45 -11.36 5.32
N VAL A 131 -10.16 -11.66 6.42
CA VAL A 131 -9.60 -12.38 7.57
C VAL A 131 -10.10 -13.82 7.70
N GLN A 132 -11.18 -14.20 7.02
CA GLN A 132 -11.72 -15.56 7.08
C GLN A 132 -10.97 -16.53 6.15
N GLN A 133 -11.00 -17.84 6.45
CA GLN A 133 -10.23 -18.86 5.73
C GLN A 133 -10.56 -18.93 4.23
N GLU A 134 -11.81 -18.68 3.85
CA GLU A 134 -12.26 -18.56 2.47
C GLU A 134 -11.63 -17.38 1.71
N HIS A 135 -11.14 -16.37 2.42
CA HIS A 135 -10.52 -15.16 1.86
C HIS A 135 -9.00 -15.10 2.04
N HIS A 136 -8.39 -16.16 2.59
CA HIS A 136 -6.93 -16.27 2.68
C HIS A 136 -6.26 -16.19 1.28
N PRO A 137 -4.99 -15.77 1.20
CA PRO A 137 -4.30 -15.64 -0.08
C PRO A 137 -4.28 -16.93 -0.92
N VAL A 138 -4.18 -18.12 -0.31
CA VAL A 138 -4.23 -19.40 -1.04
C VAL A 138 -5.58 -19.66 -1.73
N ARG A 139 -6.67 -19.10 -1.21
CA ARG A 139 -7.99 -19.14 -1.89
C ARG A 139 -8.07 -18.16 -3.05
N ARG A 140 -7.16 -17.19 -3.07
CA ARG A 140 -7.02 -16.15 -4.10
C ARG A 140 -5.79 -16.35 -4.97
N GLY A 141 -5.35 -17.60 -5.13
CA GLY A 141 -4.45 -18.01 -6.19
C GLY A 141 -2.97 -17.97 -5.86
N PHE A 142 -2.59 -17.82 -4.58
CA PHE A 142 -1.22 -18.07 -4.14
C PHE A 142 -1.01 -19.57 -3.86
N ASP A 143 0.09 -20.14 -4.36
CA ASP A 143 0.49 -21.52 -4.08
C ASP A 143 1.03 -21.67 -2.66
N LYS A 144 1.77 -20.64 -2.19
CA LYS A 144 2.33 -20.56 -0.83
C LYS A 144 2.15 -19.15 -0.30
N SER A 145 1.62 -19.01 0.91
CA SER A 145 1.45 -17.70 1.52
C SER A 145 1.68 -17.70 3.03
N PHE A 146 2.43 -16.72 3.51
CA PHE A 146 2.52 -16.38 4.92
C PHE A 146 2.04 -14.93 5.12
N ALA A 147 0.86 -14.74 5.71
CA ALA A 147 0.16 -13.47 5.62
C ALA A 147 -0.31 -12.93 6.97
N LEU A 148 0.00 -11.66 7.25
CA LEU A 148 -0.73 -10.87 8.25
C LEU A 148 -2.09 -10.50 7.66
N LEU A 149 -3.19 -11.00 8.24
CA LEU A 149 -4.52 -10.79 7.66
C LEU A 149 -5.09 -9.38 7.91
N PRO A 150 -4.99 -8.81 9.14
CA PRO A 150 -5.49 -7.46 9.44
C PRO A 150 -4.68 -6.33 8.79
N GLY A 151 -5.18 -5.10 8.96
CA GLY A 151 -4.53 -3.89 8.48
C GLY A 151 -3.25 -3.50 9.21
N CYS A 152 -3.07 -3.92 10.46
CA CYS A 152 -1.86 -3.64 11.24
C CYS A 152 -1.72 -4.65 12.39
N ALA A 153 -0.53 -4.69 12.98
CA ALA A 153 -0.21 -5.50 14.15
C ALA A 153 1.03 -4.96 14.84
N ASN A 154 1.31 -5.44 16.06
CA ASN A 154 2.60 -5.20 16.69
C ASN A 154 3.73 -5.89 15.90
N HIS A 155 4.77 -5.13 15.53
CA HIS A 155 5.85 -5.64 14.68
C HIS A 155 6.71 -6.69 15.36
N TYR A 156 6.76 -6.69 16.69
CA TYR A 156 7.48 -7.66 17.52
C TYR A 156 6.60 -8.81 18.03
N ASN A 157 5.33 -8.89 17.58
CA ASN A 157 4.34 -9.83 18.13
C ASN A 157 4.17 -9.69 19.65
N TYR A 158 4.38 -8.48 20.18
CA TYR A 158 4.08 -8.20 21.58
C TYR A 158 2.57 -8.06 21.75
N GLU A 159 2.00 -8.92 22.59
CA GLU A 159 0.65 -8.77 23.10
C GLU A 159 0.70 -8.49 24.61
N PRO A 160 0.04 -7.41 25.08
CA PRO A 160 -0.03 -7.13 26.50
C PRO A 160 -0.65 -8.27 27.30
N ALA A 161 -0.16 -8.46 28.53
CA ALA A 161 -0.84 -9.29 29.51
C ALA A 161 -2.08 -8.54 30.05
N TYR A 162 -3.21 -8.67 29.35
CA TYR A 162 -4.44 -8.00 29.72
C TYR A 162 -4.93 -8.39 31.12
N GLN A 163 -5.31 -7.38 31.90
CA GLN A 163 -5.82 -7.56 33.25
C GLN A 163 -7.22 -8.21 33.23
N ASP A 164 -8.06 -7.86 32.25
CA ASP A 164 -9.32 -8.54 31.95
C ASP A 164 -9.29 -9.14 30.52
N PRO A 165 -8.72 -10.35 30.33
CA PRO A 165 -8.57 -10.96 29.01
C PRO A 165 -9.90 -11.35 28.33
N PHE A 166 -11.04 -11.25 29.03
CA PHE A 166 -12.35 -11.51 28.45
C PHE A 166 -12.94 -10.27 27.78
N ASN A 167 -12.60 -9.07 28.28
CA ASN A 167 -13.15 -7.80 27.79
C ASN A 167 -12.09 -6.88 27.14
N GLU A 168 -10.79 -7.19 27.30
CA GLU A 168 -9.67 -6.47 26.71
C GLU A 168 -8.90 -7.37 25.71
N PRO A 169 -8.36 -6.80 24.61
CA PRO A 169 -8.37 -5.39 24.25
C PRO A 169 -9.74 -4.91 23.75
N GLY A 170 -9.92 -3.58 23.73
CA GLY A 170 -11.06 -2.98 23.05
C GLY A 170 -10.98 -3.15 21.53
N ARG A 171 -12.09 -2.82 20.84
CA ARG A 171 -12.29 -3.01 19.40
C ARG A 171 -11.13 -2.55 18.51
N PHE A 172 -10.49 -1.42 18.84
CA PHE A 172 -9.38 -0.85 18.07
C PHE A 172 -8.14 -1.74 18.13
N PHE A 173 -7.71 -2.14 19.33
CA PHE A 173 -6.46 -2.90 19.52
C PHE A 173 -6.61 -4.38 19.12
N GLU A 174 -7.81 -4.97 19.14
CA GLU A 174 -8.02 -6.35 18.66
C GLU A 174 -7.52 -6.57 17.23
N THR A 175 -7.76 -5.61 16.33
CA THR A 175 -7.33 -5.67 14.92
C THR A 175 -6.05 -4.90 14.65
N ALA A 176 -5.55 -4.13 15.62
CA ALA A 176 -4.37 -3.28 15.47
C ALA A 176 -3.10 -3.78 16.16
N THR A 177 -3.22 -4.61 17.20
CA THR A 177 -2.04 -5.13 17.94
C THR A 177 -1.81 -6.59 17.70
N ARG A 178 -2.87 -7.38 17.50
CA ARG A 178 -2.75 -8.83 17.34
C ARG A 178 -2.12 -9.14 15.99
N ALA A 179 -0.99 -9.85 16.02
CA ALA A 179 -0.33 -10.38 14.83
C ALA A 179 -1.05 -11.63 14.30
N LEU A 180 -2.32 -11.47 13.88
CA LEU A 180 -3.11 -12.56 13.31
C LEU A 180 -2.56 -12.95 11.93
N HIS A 181 -1.77 -14.02 11.92
CA HIS A 181 -1.19 -14.55 10.69
C HIS A 181 -1.89 -15.82 10.24
N ALA A 182 -1.84 -16.07 8.93
CA ALA A 182 -2.12 -17.36 8.32
C ALA A 182 -0.91 -17.85 7.53
N GLU A 183 -0.67 -19.15 7.59
CA GLU A 183 0.20 -19.85 6.65
C GLU A 183 -0.68 -20.80 5.86
N ASP A 184 -0.73 -20.55 4.56
CA ASP A 184 -1.64 -21.20 3.62
C ASP A 184 -3.12 -21.14 4.08
N ASP A 185 -3.78 -22.30 4.26
CA ASP A 185 -5.19 -22.38 4.64
C ASP A 185 -5.41 -22.48 6.16
N HIS A 186 -4.39 -22.20 6.97
CA HIS A 186 -4.44 -22.32 8.42
C HIS A 186 -3.98 -21.05 9.13
N TYR A 187 -4.57 -20.77 10.29
CA TYR A 187 -4.08 -19.72 11.17
C TYR A 187 -2.80 -20.18 11.86
N VAL A 188 -1.85 -19.24 11.98
CA VAL A 188 -0.61 -19.44 12.73
C VAL A 188 -0.90 -19.24 14.21
N GLU A 189 -0.54 -20.22 15.03
CA GLU A 189 -0.71 -20.17 16.49
C GLU A 189 0.33 -19.24 17.12
N ASP A 190 1.60 -19.50 16.83
CA ASP A 190 2.73 -18.77 17.39
C ASP A 190 3.70 -18.34 16.28
N LEU A 191 4.16 -17.09 16.38
CA LEU A 191 5.25 -16.59 15.56
C LEU A 191 6.61 -17.02 16.16
N PRO A 192 7.65 -17.18 15.34
CA PRO A 192 8.99 -17.49 15.81
C PRO A 192 9.48 -16.56 16.92
N LYS A 193 10.25 -17.08 17.87
CA LYS A 193 10.92 -16.25 18.89
C LYS A 193 11.84 -15.22 18.22
N GLY A 194 11.83 -13.99 18.73
CA GLY A 194 12.60 -12.89 18.15
C GLY A 194 11.95 -12.33 16.87
N TRP A 195 10.65 -12.56 16.67
CA TRP A 195 9.89 -12.02 15.55
C TRP A 195 10.08 -10.51 15.41
N TYR A 196 10.37 -10.07 14.19
CA TYR A 196 10.18 -8.71 13.72
C TYR A 196 9.57 -8.77 12.33
N SER A 197 8.49 -8.02 12.07
CA SER A 197 7.65 -8.26 10.88
C SER A 197 8.44 -8.25 9.55
N SER A 198 9.23 -7.20 9.28
CA SER A 198 10.00 -7.10 8.02
C SER A 198 11.02 -8.23 7.85
N ASP A 199 11.62 -8.69 8.94
CA ASP A 199 12.57 -9.79 8.94
C ASP A 199 11.85 -11.11 8.65
N GLY A 200 10.77 -11.36 9.39
CA GLY A 200 9.99 -12.59 9.29
C GLY A 200 9.33 -12.78 7.93
N TYR A 201 8.79 -11.72 7.33
CA TYR A 201 8.24 -11.78 5.96
C TYR A 201 9.33 -12.09 4.93
N THR A 202 10.51 -11.50 5.11
CA THR A 202 11.64 -11.74 4.21
C THR A 202 12.21 -13.14 4.36
N ASP A 203 12.34 -13.63 5.60
CA ASP A 203 12.78 -14.99 5.89
C ASP A 203 11.84 -16.03 5.25
N LYS A 204 10.52 -15.82 5.38
CA LYS A 204 9.52 -16.69 4.75
C LYS A 204 9.56 -16.63 3.22
N MET A 205 9.65 -15.44 2.62
CA MET A 205 9.81 -15.31 1.17
C MET A 205 11.07 -16.02 0.66
N LEU A 206 12.21 -15.82 1.32
CA LEU A 206 13.48 -16.49 0.98
C LEU A 206 13.37 -18.00 1.17
N SER A 207 12.67 -18.48 2.20
CA SER A 207 12.39 -19.90 2.39
C SER A 207 11.60 -20.44 1.19
N TYR A 208 10.51 -19.79 0.78
CA TYR A 208 9.71 -20.24 -0.36
C TYR A 208 10.49 -20.25 -1.68
N LEU A 209 11.36 -19.26 -1.90
CA LEU A 209 12.20 -19.18 -3.09
C LEU A 209 13.31 -20.23 -3.11
N SER A 210 13.99 -20.43 -1.98
CA SER A 210 15.13 -21.36 -1.85
C SER A 210 14.71 -22.82 -1.74
N SER A 211 13.52 -23.11 -1.21
CA SER A 211 13.00 -24.47 -1.04
C SER A 211 12.14 -24.94 -2.23
N ARG A 212 12.24 -24.28 -3.39
CA ARG A 212 11.55 -24.71 -4.61
C ARG A 212 12.02 -26.11 -5.03
N THR A 213 11.07 -26.99 -5.28
CA THR A 213 11.30 -28.33 -5.85
C THR A 213 11.87 -28.24 -7.27
N GLU A 214 12.42 -29.33 -7.79
CA GLU A 214 12.91 -29.39 -9.18
C GLU A 214 11.84 -28.99 -10.20
N GLN A 215 10.58 -29.34 -9.96
CA GLN A 215 9.44 -28.96 -10.79
C GLN A 215 9.11 -27.47 -10.68
N GLU A 216 9.14 -26.91 -9.47
CA GLU A 216 8.91 -25.48 -9.24
C GLU A 216 10.02 -24.60 -9.82
N LEU A 217 11.27 -25.09 -9.86
CA LEU A 217 12.40 -24.40 -10.50
C LEU A 217 12.24 -24.26 -12.03
N GLN A 218 11.39 -25.07 -12.66
CA GLN A 218 11.07 -24.93 -14.09
C GLN A 218 9.98 -23.88 -14.37
N LYS A 219 9.30 -23.38 -13.33
CA LYS A 219 8.22 -22.39 -13.47
C LYS A 219 8.78 -20.97 -13.26
N PRO A 220 8.31 -19.96 -14.02
CA PRO A 220 8.48 -18.57 -13.59
C PRO A 220 7.69 -18.33 -12.29
N PHE A 221 8.06 -17.32 -11.51
CA PHE A 221 7.36 -16.98 -10.27
C PHE A 221 6.73 -15.58 -10.27
N PHE A 222 5.65 -15.44 -9.53
CA PHE A 222 5.11 -14.16 -9.06
C PHE A 222 5.26 -14.13 -7.54
N ALA A 223 6.14 -13.26 -7.05
CA ALA A 223 6.42 -13.07 -5.63
C ALA A 223 5.85 -11.73 -5.18
N TYR A 224 4.95 -11.76 -4.20
CA TYR A 224 4.37 -10.59 -3.58
C TYR A 224 4.90 -10.45 -2.15
N LEU A 225 5.65 -9.36 -1.90
CA LEU A 225 6.27 -9.04 -0.63
C LEU A 225 5.71 -7.72 -0.06
N PRO A 226 4.46 -7.72 0.43
CA PRO A 226 3.87 -6.56 1.08
C PRO A 226 4.33 -6.43 2.53
N PHE A 227 5.27 -5.55 2.80
CA PHE A 227 5.64 -5.23 4.17
C PHE A 227 4.45 -4.62 4.94
N SER A 228 4.51 -4.72 6.26
CA SER A 228 3.69 -3.91 7.17
C SER A 228 4.42 -2.65 7.63
N ALA A 229 5.70 -2.49 7.28
CA ALA A 229 6.47 -1.30 7.60
C ALA A 229 6.34 -0.25 6.48
N PRO A 230 6.45 1.06 6.78
CA PRO A 230 6.66 1.66 8.11
C PRO A 230 5.37 2.05 8.88
N HIS A 231 4.26 1.35 8.67
CA HIS A 231 2.99 1.57 9.38
C HIS A 231 3.16 1.49 10.91
N TRP A 232 2.28 2.15 11.66
CA TRP A 232 2.26 2.10 13.12
C TRP A 232 1.77 0.73 13.66
N PRO A 233 2.13 0.35 14.90
CA PRO A 233 2.95 1.10 15.86
C PRO A 233 4.41 1.20 15.42
N LEU A 234 5.00 2.41 15.50
CA LEU A 234 6.35 2.65 15.00
C LEU A 234 7.39 1.93 15.87
N GLN A 235 7.93 0.84 15.35
CA GLN A 235 8.76 -0.12 16.07
C GLN A 235 9.89 -0.62 15.18
N ALA A 236 11.14 -0.50 15.64
CA ALA A 236 12.31 -0.86 14.86
C ALA A 236 13.46 -1.40 15.73
N PRO A 237 14.34 -2.25 15.16
CA PRO A 237 15.52 -2.73 15.87
C PRO A 237 16.36 -1.55 16.41
N PRO A 238 16.85 -1.62 17.66
CA PRO A 238 17.61 -0.53 18.29
C PRO A 238 18.78 -0.03 17.44
N GLU A 239 19.48 -0.93 16.76
CA GLU A 239 20.63 -0.64 15.91
C GLU A 239 20.26 0.13 14.64
N ASN A 240 19.06 -0.05 14.10
CA ASN A 240 18.58 0.71 12.95
C ASN A 240 18.17 2.12 13.40
N MET A 241 17.48 2.24 14.55
CA MET A 241 17.09 3.54 15.11
C MET A 241 18.31 4.40 15.48
N ALA A 242 19.35 3.79 16.05
CA ALA A 242 20.54 4.49 16.54
C ALA A 242 21.25 5.32 15.46
N LYS A 243 21.12 4.96 14.18
CA LYS A 243 21.69 5.70 13.04
C LYS A 243 21.10 7.10 12.86
N TYR A 244 19.87 7.31 13.33
CA TYR A 244 19.08 8.52 13.11
C TYR A 244 19.04 9.44 14.33
N ARG A 245 19.75 9.09 15.41
CA ARG A 245 19.70 9.83 16.67
C ARG A 245 20.07 11.30 16.47
N GLY A 246 19.16 12.20 16.85
CA GLY A 246 19.34 13.66 16.78
C GLY A 246 19.18 14.27 15.37
N LEU A 247 18.87 13.47 14.35
CA LEU A 247 18.69 13.95 12.98
C LEU A 247 17.41 14.79 12.80
N TYR A 248 16.45 14.60 13.71
CA TYR A 248 15.09 15.15 13.64
C TYR A 248 14.80 16.19 14.73
N ASP A 249 15.82 16.64 15.46
CA ASP A 249 15.68 17.60 16.57
C ASP A 249 15.17 18.99 16.12
N ASP A 250 15.35 19.31 14.83
CA ASP A 250 14.87 20.55 14.23
C ASP A 250 13.43 20.48 13.68
N GLY A 251 12.78 19.33 13.83
CA GLY A 251 11.33 19.19 13.66
C GLY A 251 10.84 18.98 12.22
N PRO A 252 9.52 18.73 12.06
CA PRO A 252 8.92 18.30 10.80
C PRO A 252 8.94 19.37 9.71
N GLU A 253 8.82 20.66 10.04
CA GLU A 253 8.88 21.71 9.02
C GLU A 253 10.29 21.86 8.46
N ALA A 254 11.33 21.78 9.29
CA ALA A 254 12.71 21.79 8.83
C ALA A 254 12.99 20.60 7.90
N LEU A 255 12.51 19.41 8.26
CA LEU A 255 12.56 18.23 7.39
C LEU A 255 11.81 18.47 6.07
N ARG A 256 10.58 19.00 6.11
CA ARG A 256 9.77 19.29 4.92
C ARG A 256 10.52 20.19 3.94
N GLN A 257 11.15 21.26 4.43
CA GLN A 257 11.94 22.17 3.60
C GLN A 257 13.14 21.47 2.96
N ARG A 258 13.86 20.62 3.72
CA ARG A 258 14.97 19.81 3.17
C ARG A 258 14.48 18.87 2.07
N ARG A 259 13.37 18.14 2.29
CA ARG A 259 12.80 17.19 1.32
C ARG A 259 12.32 17.87 0.05
N VAL A 260 11.57 18.98 0.17
CA VAL A 260 11.12 19.76 -1.01
C VAL A 260 12.31 20.27 -1.81
N GLN A 261 13.32 20.85 -1.15
CA GLN A 261 14.51 21.31 -1.81
C GLN A 261 15.23 20.15 -2.53
N LYS A 262 15.33 18.99 -1.89
CA LYS A 262 15.99 17.83 -2.48
C LYS A 262 15.23 17.24 -3.67
N LEU A 263 13.90 17.18 -3.60
CA LEU A 263 13.04 16.76 -4.71
C LEU A 263 13.23 17.64 -5.95
N LYS A 264 13.35 18.97 -5.75
CA LYS A 264 13.65 19.94 -6.83
C LYS A 264 15.04 19.72 -7.42
N GLU A 265 16.06 19.51 -6.59
CA GLU A 265 17.42 19.22 -7.04
C GLU A 265 17.52 17.93 -7.87
N LEU A 266 16.74 16.91 -7.51
CA LEU A 266 16.69 15.63 -8.22
C LEU A 266 15.84 15.65 -9.48
N GLY A 267 15.09 16.75 -9.74
CA GLY A 267 14.17 16.84 -10.87
C GLY A 267 12.90 15.99 -10.71
N LEU A 268 12.56 15.58 -9.48
CA LEU A 268 11.33 14.82 -9.18
C LEU A 268 10.12 15.74 -9.03
N VAL A 269 10.36 17.02 -8.78
CA VAL A 269 9.36 18.07 -8.66
C VAL A 269 9.85 19.29 -9.43
N HIS A 270 8.93 20.00 -10.09
CA HIS A 270 9.28 21.22 -10.83
C HIS A 270 9.95 22.25 -9.90
N PRO A 271 11.01 22.97 -10.34
CA PRO A 271 11.70 23.96 -9.50
C PRO A 271 10.77 25.03 -8.91
N ASP A 272 9.76 25.43 -9.68
CA ASP A 272 8.76 26.44 -9.28
C ASP A 272 7.53 25.86 -8.57
N ALA A 273 7.48 24.54 -8.33
CA ALA A 273 6.37 23.94 -7.62
C ALA A 273 6.20 24.58 -6.24
N LYS A 274 4.94 24.93 -5.93
CA LYS A 274 4.54 25.52 -4.66
C LYS A 274 4.02 24.41 -3.74
N PRO A 275 4.71 24.12 -2.62
CA PRO A 275 4.19 23.18 -1.64
C PRO A 275 2.87 23.66 -1.08
N HIS A 276 1.89 22.77 -0.94
CA HIS A 276 0.70 23.06 -0.16
C HIS A 276 1.10 23.45 1.28
N PRO A 277 0.40 24.40 1.92
CA PRO A 277 0.58 24.67 3.34
C PRO A 277 0.32 23.42 4.20
N VAL A 278 1.04 23.26 5.31
CA VAL A 278 0.74 22.20 6.27
C VAL A 278 -0.63 22.46 6.88
N VAL A 279 -1.50 21.44 6.90
CA VAL A 279 -2.84 21.51 7.49
C VAL A 279 -2.89 20.61 8.72
N ALA A 280 -3.17 21.21 9.88
CA ALA A 280 -3.49 20.51 11.12
C ALA A 280 -4.97 20.73 11.47
N GLY A 281 -5.61 19.75 12.11
CA GLY A 281 -7.01 19.80 12.52
C GLY A 281 -7.17 20.14 14.00
N PRO A 282 -8.41 20.38 14.47
CA PRO A 282 -8.68 20.53 15.89
C PRO A 282 -8.22 19.29 16.67
N GLY A 283 -7.40 19.50 17.71
CA GLY A 283 -6.85 18.43 18.53
C GLY A 283 -5.53 17.83 18.01
N ASP A 284 -5.06 18.23 16.83
CA ASP A 284 -3.71 17.88 16.38
C ASP A 284 -2.64 18.64 17.18
N VAL A 285 -1.42 18.11 17.14
CA VAL A 285 -0.23 18.68 17.77
C VAL A 285 0.10 20.08 17.19
N ASP A 286 0.45 21.02 18.07
CA ASP A 286 0.85 22.40 17.73
C ASP A 286 2.15 22.44 16.89
N GLU A 287 2.55 23.63 16.43
CA GLU A 287 3.83 23.86 15.76
C GLU A 287 5.01 23.48 16.64
N TRP A 288 6.10 23.00 16.02
CA TRP A 288 7.28 22.48 16.73
C TRP A 288 7.89 23.45 17.76
N GLU A 289 7.87 24.74 17.43
CA GLU A 289 8.38 25.82 18.29
C GLU A 289 7.52 26.08 19.54
N HIS A 290 6.26 25.64 19.55
CA HIS A 290 5.33 25.79 20.68
C HIS A 290 5.29 24.57 21.60
N LEU A 291 5.87 23.45 21.19
CA LEU A 291 5.94 22.24 22.01
C LEU A 291 6.94 22.42 23.16
N ASP A 292 6.75 21.70 24.26
CA ASP A 292 7.78 21.58 25.28
C ASP A 292 8.91 20.62 24.85
N ASP A 293 10.02 20.63 25.58
CA ASP A 293 11.21 19.82 25.26
C ASP A 293 10.92 18.32 25.30
N GLU A 294 10.06 17.85 26.19
CA GLU A 294 9.76 16.42 26.34
C GLU A 294 8.93 15.90 25.16
N VAL A 295 7.90 16.65 24.76
CA VAL A 295 7.06 16.33 23.60
C VAL A 295 7.88 16.39 22.31
N ARG A 296 8.75 17.40 22.14
CA ARG A 296 9.70 17.43 21.01
C ARG A 296 10.59 16.19 20.98
N ALA A 297 11.21 15.84 22.11
CA ALA A 297 12.10 14.69 22.17
C ALA A 297 11.38 13.37 21.83
N LYS A 298 10.17 13.17 22.35
CA LYS A 298 9.34 11.99 22.05
C LYS A 298 8.90 11.95 20.59
N SER A 299 8.50 13.09 20.03
CA SER A 299 8.10 13.21 18.62
C SER A 299 9.27 12.97 17.66
N ALA A 300 10.45 13.54 17.93
CA ALA A 300 11.67 13.25 17.17
C ALA A 300 12.05 11.77 17.27
N ARG A 301 11.96 11.16 18.45
CA ARG A 301 12.20 9.72 18.64
C ARG A 301 11.22 8.85 17.84
N ALA A 302 9.96 9.26 17.68
CA ALA A 302 9.02 8.57 16.81
C ALA A 302 9.46 8.62 15.34
N MET A 303 9.99 9.75 14.87
CA MET A 303 10.57 9.87 13.51
C MET A 303 11.86 9.05 13.36
N GLU A 304 12.69 8.94 14.40
CA GLU A 304 13.85 8.03 14.44
C GLU A 304 13.42 6.56 14.35
N ALA A 305 12.34 6.18 15.04
CA ALA A 305 11.75 4.85 14.96
C ALA A 305 11.24 4.54 13.54
N TYR A 306 10.45 5.46 12.96
CA TYR A 306 9.99 5.39 11.57
C TYR A 306 11.15 5.17 10.59
N SER A 307 12.19 5.99 10.72
CA SER A 307 13.38 5.90 9.86
C SER A 307 14.13 4.58 10.03
N GLY A 308 14.20 4.06 11.26
CA GLY A 308 14.71 2.72 11.54
C GLY A 308 13.89 1.60 10.90
N MET A 309 12.56 1.75 10.79
CA MET A 309 11.68 0.79 10.11
C MET A 309 11.95 0.77 8.60
N VAL A 310 12.02 1.94 7.97
CA VAL A 310 12.30 2.07 6.53
C VAL A 310 13.69 1.52 6.19
N ASP A 311 14.71 1.84 6.99
CA ASP A 311 16.06 1.29 6.87
C ASP A 311 16.07 -0.25 6.97
N ARG A 312 15.35 -0.81 7.96
CA ARG A 312 15.28 -2.27 8.13
C ARG A 312 14.48 -2.96 7.02
N MET A 313 13.45 -2.31 6.49
CA MET A 313 12.73 -2.78 5.31
C MET A 313 13.66 -2.82 4.08
N ASP A 314 14.42 -1.76 3.82
CA ASP A 314 15.39 -1.73 2.71
C ASP A 314 16.47 -2.80 2.85
N TRP A 315 17.01 -3.00 4.05
CA TRP A 315 17.96 -4.08 4.31
C TRP A 315 17.40 -5.46 3.95
N ASN A 316 16.14 -5.70 4.28
CA ASN A 316 15.45 -6.94 3.96
C ASN A 316 15.17 -7.09 2.46
N ILE A 317 14.79 -6.00 1.77
CA ILE A 317 14.70 -5.98 0.31
C ILE A 317 16.03 -6.42 -0.29
N GLY A 318 17.16 -5.88 0.20
CA GLY A 318 18.51 -6.26 -0.22
C GLY A 318 18.76 -7.77 -0.19
N ARG A 319 18.32 -8.45 0.87
CA ARG A 319 18.47 -9.92 0.99
C ARG A 319 17.75 -10.68 -0.12
N VAL A 320 16.54 -10.25 -0.50
CA VAL A 320 15.80 -10.85 -1.61
C VAL A 320 16.50 -10.56 -2.94
N LEU A 321 16.95 -9.33 -3.15
CA LEU A 321 17.69 -8.95 -4.37
C LEU A 321 18.98 -9.76 -4.51
N ASP A 322 19.72 -9.96 -3.42
CA ASP A 322 20.95 -10.74 -3.41
C ASP A 322 20.70 -12.22 -3.69
N TYR A 323 19.63 -12.80 -3.16
CA TYR A 323 19.21 -14.15 -3.54
C TYR A 323 18.88 -14.24 -5.04
N LEU A 324 18.14 -13.27 -5.59
CA LEU A 324 17.81 -13.26 -7.02
C LEU A 324 19.07 -13.12 -7.90
N LYS A 325 20.07 -12.34 -7.47
CA LYS A 325 21.36 -12.23 -8.17
C LYS A 325 22.13 -13.55 -8.09
N ALA A 326 22.22 -14.16 -6.90
CA ALA A 326 22.93 -15.41 -6.69
C ALA A 326 22.30 -16.60 -7.43
N SER A 327 20.97 -16.60 -7.60
CA SER A 327 20.24 -17.62 -8.36
C SER A 327 20.17 -17.35 -9.87
N GLY A 328 20.66 -16.20 -10.34
CA GLY A 328 20.61 -15.81 -11.75
C GLY A 328 19.23 -15.37 -12.26
N GLU A 329 18.23 -15.22 -11.38
CA GLU A 329 16.87 -14.83 -11.76
C GLU A 329 16.68 -13.29 -11.77
N TYR A 330 17.59 -12.51 -11.17
CA TYR A 330 17.48 -11.05 -11.05
C TYR A 330 17.25 -10.36 -12.40
N ASP A 331 18.01 -10.74 -13.43
CA ASP A 331 17.95 -10.09 -14.75
C ASP A 331 16.63 -10.36 -15.48
N ASN A 332 16.05 -11.55 -15.32
CA ASN A 332 14.76 -11.96 -15.90
C ASN A 332 13.55 -11.57 -15.02
N THR A 333 13.75 -10.81 -13.95
CA THR A 333 12.65 -10.40 -13.05
C THR A 333 12.28 -8.93 -13.29
N LEU A 334 10.98 -8.66 -13.46
CA LEU A 334 10.39 -7.34 -13.26
C LEU A 334 10.25 -7.10 -11.77
N ILE A 335 10.95 -6.09 -11.24
CA ILE A 335 10.90 -5.75 -9.82
C ILE A 335 10.24 -4.38 -9.67
N LEU A 336 9.17 -4.32 -8.88
CA LEU A 336 8.47 -3.09 -8.54
C LEU A 336 8.55 -2.86 -7.04
N PHE A 337 8.87 -1.63 -6.64
CA PHE A 337 8.76 -1.15 -5.27
C PHE A 337 7.82 0.06 -5.23
N MET A 338 6.81 0.02 -4.37
CA MET A 338 5.84 1.11 -4.19
C MET A 338 5.38 1.25 -2.74
N SER A 339 4.78 2.39 -2.39
CA SER A 339 3.91 2.48 -1.20
C SER A 339 2.45 2.20 -1.59
N ASP A 340 1.60 1.79 -0.65
CA ASP A 340 0.17 1.54 -0.91
C ASP A 340 -0.73 2.77 -0.76
N ASN A 341 -0.26 3.83 -0.11
CA ASN A 341 -0.91 5.13 -0.02
C ASN A 341 0.09 6.21 0.41
N GLY A 342 -0.38 7.45 0.50
CA GLY A 342 0.39 8.54 1.10
C GLY A 342 0.81 8.26 2.55
N ALA A 343 1.71 9.10 3.06
CA ALA A 343 2.22 9.01 4.43
C ALA A 343 1.08 9.09 5.48
N GLU A 344 1.21 8.46 6.64
CA GLU A 344 0.12 8.37 7.63
C GLU A 344 0.03 9.55 8.61
N GLY A 345 -0.76 10.56 8.28
CA GLY A 345 -0.91 11.75 9.13
C GLY A 345 -2.00 11.68 10.20
N ALA A 346 -2.62 10.53 10.46
CA ALA A 346 -3.65 10.42 11.49
C ALA A 346 -3.10 10.77 12.88
N SER A 347 -3.95 11.44 13.66
CA SER A 347 -3.76 11.67 15.11
C SER A 347 -4.90 10.94 15.81
N TYR A 348 -4.72 9.64 16.08
CA TYR A 348 -5.79 8.78 16.62
C TYR A 348 -6.27 9.22 18.00
N GLU A 349 -5.37 9.80 18.81
CA GLU A 349 -5.63 10.44 20.08
C GLU A 349 -6.58 11.64 19.98
N ALA A 350 -6.57 12.33 18.84
CA ALA A 350 -7.42 13.48 18.57
C ALA A 350 -8.84 13.09 18.10
N SER A 351 -9.10 11.79 17.88
CA SER A 351 -10.43 11.31 17.47
C SER A 351 -11.46 11.46 18.61
N PRO A 352 -12.55 12.23 18.44
CA PRO A 352 -13.49 12.51 19.54
C PRO A 352 -14.22 11.28 20.09
N ILE A 353 -14.35 10.21 19.29
CA ILE A 353 -15.13 9.02 19.64
C ILE A 353 -14.25 7.94 20.29
N VAL A 354 -13.02 7.76 19.80
CA VAL A 354 -12.14 6.65 20.20
C VAL A 354 -10.85 7.08 20.88
N GLY A 355 -10.42 8.34 20.74
CA GLY A 355 -9.15 8.86 21.23
C GLY A 355 -8.88 8.63 22.72
N PRO A 356 -9.80 9.01 23.64
CA PRO A 356 -9.59 8.79 25.07
C PRO A 356 -9.43 7.32 25.47
N ARG A 357 -10.14 6.41 24.78
CA ARG A 357 -10.03 4.96 25.02
C ARG A 357 -8.73 4.39 24.48
N ILE A 358 -8.21 4.95 23.39
CA ILE A 358 -6.90 4.58 22.85
C ILE A 358 -5.80 4.99 23.84
N LEU A 359 -5.82 6.22 24.34
CA LEU A 359 -4.85 6.71 25.32
C LEU A 359 -4.89 5.92 26.64
N GLU A 360 -6.08 5.68 27.20
CA GLU A 360 -6.23 4.89 28.44
C GLU A 360 -5.63 3.48 28.30
N HIS A 361 -5.83 2.84 27.14
CA HIS A 361 -5.26 1.53 26.88
C HIS A 361 -3.73 1.57 26.76
N ILE A 362 -3.20 2.56 26.04
CA ILE A 362 -1.75 2.75 25.87
C ILE A 362 -1.11 2.98 27.24
N ASP A 363 -1.63 3.90 28.04
CA ASP A 363 -1.11 4.22 29.38
C ASP A 363 -1.14 3.02 30.33
N LYS A 364 -2.10 2.10 30.14
CA LYS A 364 -2.26 0.91 30.96
C LYS A 364 -1.33 -0.24 30.56
N TYR A 365 -0.99 -0.37 29.28
CA TYR A 365 -0.41 -1.59 28.71
C TYR A 365 0.90 -1.42 27.93
N TYR A 366 1.31 -0.18 27.66
CA TYR A 366 2.49 0.13 26.86
C TYR A 366 3.38 1.14 27.59
N ASP A 367 4.67 1.16 27.25
CA ASP A 367 5.64 2.14 27.73
C ASP A 367 6.08 3.04 26.57
N ASN A 368 5.56 4.27 26.57
CA ASN A 368 5.93 5.33 25.64
C ASN A 368 6.88 6.37 26.27
N SER A 369 7.66 5.98 27.28
CA SER A 369 8.80 6.77 27.75
C SER A 369 9.80 7.00 26.61
N LEU A 370 10.53 8.13 26.66
CA LEU A 370 11.43 8.53 25.59
C LEU A 370 12.41 7.40 25.21
N GLU A 371 12.98 6.72 26.19
CA GLU A 371 13.94 5.64 26.02
C GLU A 371 13.33 4.36 25.41
N ASN A 372 12.01 4.15 25.56
CA ASN A 372 11.33 2.94 25.12
C ASN A 372 10.58 3.07 23.78
N ILE A 373 10.32 4.28 23.29
CA ILE A 373 9.72 4.49 21.96
C ILE A 373 10.54 3.73 20.89
N GLY A 374 9.84 2.91 20.10
CA GLY A 374 10.41 2.05 19.06
C GLY A 374 10.60 0.58 19.47
N ARG A 375 10.36 0.23 20.74
CA ARG A 375 10.40 -1.15 21.26
C ARG A 375 9.05 -1.85 21.12
N GLY A 376 9.05 -3.18 21.26
CA GLY A 376 7.85 -4.01 21.08
C GLY A 376 6.69 -3.68 22.02
N ASP A 377 6.98 -3.17 23.22
CA ASP A 377 5.99 -2.72 24.20
C ASP A 377 5.77 -1.20 24.20
N SER A 378 6.18 -0.50 23.14
CA SER A 378 5.76 0.88 22.84
C SER A 378 4.68 0.90 21.74
N PHE A 379 3.83 1.92 21.74
CA PHE A 379 2.78 2.10 20.74
C PHE A 379 2.65 3.58 20.39
N VAL A 380 3.29 4.00 19.29
CA VAL A 380 3.26 5.40 18.82
C VAL A 380 3.01 5.48 17.31
N TRP A 381 2.56 6.65 16.88
CA TRP A 381 2.50 7.12 15.51
C TRP A 381 3.12 8.53 15.47
N TYR A 382 3.54 9.02 14.31
CA TYR A 382 4.25 10.31 14.22
C TYR A 382 3.34 11.54 13.97
N GLY A 383 2.05 11.34 13.67
CA GLY A 383 1.11 12.43 13.41
C GLY A 383 1.28 13.21 12.08
N CYS A 384 0.41 14.20 11.91
CA CYS A 384 0.15 14.87 10.63
C CYS A 384 1.30 15.72 10.08
N ARG A 385 2.17 16.27 10.95
CA ARG A 385 3.25 17.17 10.54
C ARG A 385 4.42 16.42 9.92
N TRP A 386 4.84 15.30 10.53
CA TRP A 386 5.85 14.41 9.96
C TRP A 386 5.36 13.78 8.65
N ALA A 387 4.09 13.37 8.57
CA ALA A 387 3.50 12.88 7.32
C ALA A 387 3.59 13.91 6.18
N GLN A 388 3.23 15.17 6.46
CA GLN A 388 3.27 16.25 5.46
C GLN A 388 4.69 16.70 5.10
N ALA A 389 5.70 16.35 5.91
CA ALA A 389 7.09 16.49 5.50
C ALA A 389 7.43 15.53 4.36
N ALA A 390 6.86 14.33 4.37
CA ALA A 390 7.12 13.30 3.38
C ALA A 390 6.28 13.42 2.11
N THR A 391 5.03 13.93 2.20
CA THR A 391 4.13 14.10 1.04
C THR A 391 4.37 15.39 0.27
N ALA A 392 5.03 16.39 0.86
CA ALA A 392 5.31 17.66 0.22
C ALA A 392 5.99 17.46 -1.16
N PRO A 393 5.59 18.21 -2.20
CA PRO A 393 4.75 19.42 -2.15
C PRO A 393 3.23 19.18 -2.09
N SER A 394 2.77 17.92 -2.09
CA SER A 394 1.36 17.60 -2.22
C SER A 394 0.52 18.01 -1.01
N ARG A 395 -0.78 18.17 -1.26
CA ARG A 395 -1.79 18.49 -0.24
C ARG A 395 -2.12 17.27 0.60
N LEU A 396 -2.04 17.41 1.93
CA LEU A 396 -2.42 16.41 2.93
C LEU A 396 -1.64 15.08 2.77
N TYR A 397 -2.30 13.96 3.04
CA TYR A 397 -1.69 12.67 3.36
C TYR A 397 -2.76 11.54 3.27
N LYS A 398 -2.45 10.33 3.74
CA LYS A 398 -3.37 9.17 3.78
C LYS A 398 -4.79 9.54 4.25
N MET A 399 -5.80 8.84 3.75
CA MET A 399 -7.24 9.05 3.97
C MET A 399 -7.83 10.31 3.30
N PHE A 400 -7.07 11.00 2.43
CA PHE A 400 -7.56 12.09 1.60
C PHE A 400 -7.28 11.82 0.12
N SER A 401 -8.27 12.02 -0.74
CA SER A 401 -8.16 11.84 -2.21
C SER A 401 -7.32 12.94 -2.92
N THR A 402 -6.60 13.76 -2.15
CA THR A 402 -5.62 14.73 -2.64
C THR A 402 -4.36 14.03 -3.14
N GLU A 403 -3.46 14.77 -3.79
CA GLU A 403 -2.17 14.22 -4.23
C GLU A 403 -1.35 13.66 -3.07
N GLY A 404 -1.50 14.20 -1.86
CA GLY A 404 -0.75 13.72 -0.69
C GLY A 404 -1.19 12.35 -0.20
N GLY A 405 -2.43 11.94 -0.45
CA GLY A 405 -2.93 10.59 -0.11
C GLY A 405 -2.82 9.58 -1.25
N CYS A 406 -2.89 10.04 -2.50
CA CYS A 406 -2.95 9.17 -3.68
C CYS A 406 -1.64 9.03 -4.47
N ARG A 407 -0.73 10.01 -4.45
CA ARG A 407 0.52 9.98 -5.22
C ARG A 407 1.66 9.39 -4.38
N VAL A 408 2.23 8.28 -4.83
CA VAL A 408 3.18 7.49 -4.04
C VAL A 408 4.47 7.20 -4.83
N PRO A 409 5.60 6.88 -4.16
CA PRO A 409 6.82 6.57 -4.89
C PRO A 409 6.66 5.21 -5.57
N LEU A 410 7.21 5.09 -6.78
CA LEU A 410 7.28 3.83 -7.53
C LEU A 410 8.63 3.73 -8.25
N VAL A 411 9.39 2.70 -7.87
CA VAL A 411 10.64 2.31 -8.53
C VAL A 411 10.41 1.04 -9.31
N VAL A 412 10.81 1.03 -10.59
CA VAL A 412 10.68 -0.14 -11.47
C VAL A 412 12.04 -0.52 -12.05
N LYS A 413 12.47 -1.75 -11.79
CA LYS A 413 13.54 -2.41 -12.54
C LYS A 413 12.89 -3.35 -13.56
N PRO A 414 12.94 -3.05 -14.87
CA PRO A 414 12.39 -3.93 -15.89
C PRO A 414 13.21 -5.24 -16.04
N PRO A 415 12.63 -6.32 -16.58
CA PRO A 415 13.40 -7.49 -16.98
C PRO A 415 14.27 -7.16 -18.20
N LYS A 416 15.52 -7.66 -18.24
CA LYS A 416 16.42 -7.48 -19.39
C LYS A 416 15.90 -8.23 -20.62
N THR A 417 15.45 -9.45 -20.38
CA THR A 417 14.87 -10.36 -21.35
C THR A 417 13.43 -9.95 -21.66
N GLY A 418 13.02 -10.02 -22.92
CA GLY A 418 11.64 -9.75 -23.34
C GLY A 418 11.29 -8.27 -23.58
N LEU A 419 12.16 -7.31 -23.25
CA LEU A 419 11.97 -5.89 -23.58
C LEU A 419 12.90 -5.38 -24.68
N ALA A 420 14.05 -6.02 -24.88
CA ALA A 420 14.93 -5.76 -26.01
C ALA A 420 14.36 -6.45 -27.25
N GLY A 421 14.00 -5.66 -28.28
CA GLY A 421 13.74 -6.21 -29.60
C GLY A 421 14.96 -7.01 -30.08
N GLU A 422 14.72 -8.10 -30.80
CA GLU A 422 15.75 -8.88 -31.50
C GLU A 422 16.63 -7.91 -32.30
N GLY A 423 17.86 -7.64 -31.83
CA GLY A 423 18.81 -6.82 -32.58
C GLY A 423 19.58 -5.72 -31.83
N ARG A 424 19.85 -5.86 -30.52
CA ARG A 424 20.97 -5.11 -29.91
C ARG A 424 21.88 -6.04 -29.13
N GLY A 425 23.05 -6.27 -29.72
CA GLY A 425 24.11 -7.11 -29.19
C GLY A 425 24.64 -6.62 -27.85
N GLU A 426 25.38 -7.53 -27.24
CA GLU A 426 26.18 -7.37 -26.04
C GLU A 426 26.97 -6.04 -26.03
N ASP A 427 27.17 -5.53 -24.82
CA ASP A 427 28.04 -4.41 -24.48
C ASP A 427 27.64 -3.00 -24.91
N ARG A 428 26.92 -2.34 -24.00
CA ARG A 428 27.27 -0.97 -23.59
C ARG A 428 27.50 -0.91 -22.08
N ARG A 429 28.58 -1.54 -21.62
CA ARG A 429 29.27 -1.08 -20.41
C ARG A 429 29.95 0.26 -20.74
N GLY A 430 29.22 1.37 -20.67
CA GLY A 430 29.83 2.67 -20.87
C GLY A 430 28.85 3.82 -21.09
N GLY A 431 28.66 4.65 -20.06
CA GLY A 431 28.26 6.05 -20.20
C GLY A 431 26.89 6.40 -19.61
N GLY A 432 26.85 6.77 -18.33
CA GLY A 432 25.73 7.45 -17.68
C GLY A 432 24.93 6.56 -16.70
N GLY A 433 25.47 6.30 -15.52
CA GLY A 433 24.70 5.70 -14.44
C GLY A 433 23.59 6.65 -13.98
N GLY A 434 22.34 6.26 -14.17
CA GLY A 434 21.18 7.00 -13.70
C GLY A 434 19.93 6.50 -14.41
N GLY A 435 19.04 5.81 -13.69
CA GLY A 435 17.73 5.46 -14.26
C GLY A 435 16.89 6.72 -14.55
N ILE A 436 15.81 6.52 -15.28
CA ILE A 436 14.93 7.57 -15.81
C ILE A 436 13.94 8.00 -14.73
N ILE A 437 13.75 9.31 -14.59
CA ILE A 437 12.59 9.89 -13.88
C ILE A 437 11.51 10.14 -14.93
N THR A 438 10.29 9.69 -14.66
CA THR A 438 9.15 9.85 -15.58
C THR A 438 7.94 10.47 -14.87
N ASP A 439 7.30 11.41 -15.57
CA ASP A 439 6.04 12.06 -15.21
C ASP A 439 4.84 11.42 -15.94
N ALA A 440 5.04 10.27 -16.59
CA ALA A 440 3.94 9.54 -17.22
C ALA A 440 2.90 9.16 -16.16
N PHE A 441 1.68 9.67 -16.31
CA PHE A 441 0.58 9.33 -15.43
C PHE A 441 0.27 7.84 -15.50
N CYS A 442 0.16 7.19 -14.34
CA CYS A 442 -0.24 5.80 -14.21
C CYS A 442 -0.85 5.52 -12.85
N THR A 443 -1.51 4.37 -12.72
CA THR A 443 -2.18 3.95 -11.49
C THR A 443 -1.84 2.52 -11.13
N VAL A 444 -2.09 2.13 -9.88
CA VAL A 444 -1.94 0.75 -9.41
C VAL A 444 -2.80 -0.24 -10.20
N MET A 445 -3.92 0.20 -10.80
CA MET A 445 -4.78 -0.65 -11.64
C MET A 445 -4.06 -1.12 -12.91
N ASP A 446 -2.99 -0.44 -13.32
CA ASP A 446 -2.22 -0.79 -14.52
C ASP A 446 -1.29 -1.99 -14.30
N LEU A 447 -1.04 -2.38 -13.05
CA LEU A 447 -0.08 -3.44 -12.74
C LEU A 447 -0.59 -4.82 -13.17
N VAL A 448 -1.88 -5.12 -12.99
CA VAL A 448 -2.49 -6.37 -13.46
C VAL A 448 -2.38 -6.54 -14.98
N PRO A 449 -2.88 -5.60 -15.83
CA PRO A 449 -2.71 -5.74 -17.27
C PRO A 449 -1.24 -5.78 -17.69
N THR A 450 -0.35 -5.04 -17.02
CA THR A 450 1.08 -5.05 -17.33
C THR A 450 1.71 -6.42 -17.08
N VAL A 451 1.47 -7.02 -15.90
CA VAL A 451 2.01 -8.33 -15.55
C VAL A 451 1.44 -9.41 -16.47
N LEU A 452 0.12 -9.39 -16.73
CA LEU A 452 -0.50 -10.34 -17.65
C LEU A 452 0.05 -10.22 -19.08
N ASP A 453 0.22 -9.01 -19.60
CA ASP A 453 0.74 -8.80 -20.96
C ASP A 453 2.22 -9.22 -21.11
N LEU A 454 3.04 -8.94 -20.10
CA LEU A 454 4.43 -9.44 -20.06
C LEU A 454 4.49 -10.97 -19.89
N ALA A 455 3.50 -11.57 -19.23
CA ALA A 455 3.37 -13.02 -19.11
C ALA A 455 2.77 -13.69 -20.36
N GLY A 456 2.24 -12.92 -21.33
CA GLY A 456 1.53 -13.43 -22.50
C GLY A 456 0.12 -13.94 -22.20
N LEU A 457 -0.56 -13.35 -21.21
CA LEU A 457 -1.84 -13.80 -20.64
C LEU A 457 -2.91 -12.70 -20.59
N LEU A 458 -2.67 -11.54 -21.23
CA LEU A 458 -3.64 -10.43 -21.20
C LEU A 458 -5.02 -10.83 -21.76
N ASP A 459 -5.03 -11.68 -22.80
CA ASP A 459 -6.25 -12.23 -23.41
C ASP A 459 -6.98 -13.27 -22.52
N LYS A 460 -6.34 -13.72 -21.43
CA LYS A 460 -6.91 -14.68 -20.48
C LYS A 460 -7.72 -14.02 -19.37
N HIS A 461 -7.68 -12.69 -19.25
CA HIS A 461 -8.47 -12.00 -18.25
C HIS A 461 -9.99 -12.17 -18.53
N PRO A 462 -10.78 -12.74 -17.61
CA PRO A 462 -12.16 -13.15 -17.89
C PRO A 462 -13.21 -12.04 -17.74
N GLY A 463 -12.82 -10.79 -17.99
CA GLY A 463 -13.66 -9.61 -17.78
C GLY A 463 -14.96 -9.68 -18.58
N GLY A 464 -16.10 -9.40 -17.94
CA GLY A 464 -17.44 -9.47 -18.53
C GLY A 464 -18.05 -10.88 -18.59
N THR A 465 -17.30 -11.92 -18.20
CA THR A 465 -17.83 -13.30 -18.15
C THR A 465 -18.52 -13.60 -16.82
N MET A 466 -19.42 -14.58 -16.81
CA MET A 466 -20.05 -15.08 -15.58
C MET A 466 -19.21 -16.21 -14.96
N GLN A 467 -18.82 -16.07 -13.70
CA GLN A 467 -18.14 -17.11 -12.91
C GLN A 467 -18.77 -17.18 -11.52
N ASN A 468 -19.10 -18.39 -11.06
CA ASN A 468 -19.70 -18.65 -9.74
C ASN A 468 -20.93 -17.77 -9.41
N GLY A 469 -21.71 -17.36 -10.41
CA GLY A 469 -22.87 -16.49 -10.21
C GLY A 469 -22.57 -14.99 -10.20
N HIS A 470 -21.32 -14.59 -10.40
CA HIS A 470 -20.89 -13.19 -10.49
C HIS A 470 -20.40 -12.84 -11.90
N THR A 471 -20.71 -11.63 -12.38
CA THR A 471 -20.04 -11.07 -13.56
C THR A 471 -18.69 -10.53 -13.13
N ILE A 472 -17.61 -11.06 -13.71
CA ILE A 472 -16.25 -10.59 -13.40
C ILE A 472 -16.04 -9.20 -13.98
N ALA A 473 -15.57 -8.27 -13.15
CA ALA A 473 -15.25 -6.92 -13.58
C ALA A 473 -14.15 -6.89 -14.66
N PRO A 474 -14.27 -6.04 -15.70
CA PRO A 474 -13.18 -5.81 -16.65
C PRO A 474 -12.03 -5.01 -16.02
N LEU A 475 -10.86 -5.10 -16.64
CA LEU A 475 -9.70 -4.26 -16.30
C LEU A 475 -10.00 -2.80 -16.63
N ARG A 476 -9.64 -1.89 -15.71
CA ARG A 476 -9.70 -0.43 -15.89
C ARG A 476 -8.32 0.19 -16.16
N GLY A 477 -7.25 -0.48 -15.72
CA GLY A 477 -5.88 -0.09 -16.03
C GLY A 477 -5.44 -0.40 -17.47
N ARG A 478 -4.24 0.06 -17.83
CA ARG A 478 -3.59 -0.17 -19.13
C ARG A 478 -2.25 -0.87 -18.95
N SER A 479 -1.91 -1.76 -19.87
CA SER A 479 -0.59 -2.42 -19.87
C SER A 479 0.52 -1.43 -20.19
N TRP A 480 1.59 -1.45 -19.39
CA TRP A 480 2.80 -0.66 -19.62
C TRP A 480 3.76 -1.31 -20.61
N LYS A 481 3.47 -2.49 -21.16
CA LYS A 481 4.43 -3.22 -22.01
C LYS A 481 4.96 -2.38 -23.17
N SER A 482 4.08 -1.69 -23.90
CA SER A 482 4.48 -0.78 -24.99
C SER A 482 5.36 0.37 -24.48
N TYR A 483 4.99 0.98 -23.35
CA TYR A 483 5.76 2.03 -22.71
C TYR A 483 7.16 1.55 -22.31
N LEU A 484 7.27 0.40 -21.65
CA LEU A 484 8.54 -0.19 -21.22
C LEU A 484 9.45 -0.53 -22.41
N HIS A 485 8.89 -1.05 -23.51
CA HIS A 485 9.64 -1.29 -24.75
C HIS A 485 10.20 0.00 -25.36
N GLN A 486 9.39 1.07 -25.39
CA GLN A 486 9.82 2.36 -25.92
C GLN A 486 10.91 2.99 -25.05
N ILE A 487 10.79 2.91 -23.72
CA ILE A 487 11.83 3.32 -22.78
C ILE A 487 13.13 2.53 -23.03
N ALA A 488 13.06 1.20 -23.13
CA ALA A 488 14.23 0.38 -23.41
C ALA A 488 14.88 0.74 -24.77
N ALA A 489 14.06 0.97 -25.81
CA ALA A 489 14.53 1.35 -27.14
C ALA A 489 15.22 2.73 -27.18
N SER A 490 14.79 3.65 -26.31
CA SER A 490 15.34 5.00 -26.17
C SER A 490 16.78 5.03 -25.60
N GLY A 491 17.25 3.91 -25.04
CA GLY A 491 18.62 3.78 -24.55
C GLY A 491 18.93 4.67 -23.34
N GLY A 492 17.98 4.85 -22.44
CA GLY A 492 18.15 5.66 -21.22
C GLY A 492 17.83 7.15 -21.40
N GLN A 493 17.32 7.56 -22.56
CA GLN A 493 16.73 8.88 -22.71
C GLN A 493 15.39 8.92 -21.98
N ALA A 494 14.95 10.11 -21.55
CA ALA A 494 13.62 10.33 -20.99
C ALA A 494 12.70 10.94 -22.07
N PRO A 495 12.24 10.16 -23.08
CA PRO A 495 11.22 10.64 -23.99
C PRO A 495 9.94 10.92 -23.20
N ARG A 496 9.22 11.98 -23.59
CA ARG A 496 7.92 12.29 -23.00
C ARG A 496 6.88 11.31 -23.56
N LEU A 497 6.84 10.13 -22.97
CA LEU A 497 5.92 9.04 -23.31
C LEU A 497 4.74 9.03 -22.35
N GLU A 498 3.57 8.69 -22.86
CA GLU A 498 2.34 8.58 -22.09
C GLU A 498 1.90 7.11 -22.01
N ILE A 499 1.33 6.72 -20.87
CA ILE A 499 0.70 5.40 -20.66
C ILE A 499 -0.80 5.47 -20.94
N HIS A 500 -1.42 6.56 -20.51
CA HIS A 500 -2.84 6.84 -20.69
C HIS A 500 -3.02 8.06 -21.58
N ASP A 501 -4.06 8.04 -22.41
CA ASP A 501 -4.44 9.19 -23.22
C ASP A 501 -4.98 10.33 -22.33
N LYS A 502 -4.91 11.57 -22.83
CA LYS A 502 -5.43 12.78 -22.14
C LYS A 502 -6.90 12.71 -21.70
N ASP A 503 -7.69 11.83 -22.33
CA ASP A 503 -9.11 11.67 -22.07
C ASP A 503 -9.40 10.53 -21.07
N TYR A 504 -8.37 9.85 -20.56
CA TYR A 504 -8.49 8.86 -19.50
C TYR A 504 -8.99 9.50 -18.21
N VAL A 505 -10.05 8.92 -17.64
CA VAL A 505 -10.70 9.39 -16.42
C VAL A 505 -10.43 8.40 -15.29
N VAL A 506 -9.98 8.92 -14.15
CA VAL A 506 -9.85 8.15 -12.91
C VAL A 506 -10.51 8.89 -11.75
N GLY A 507 -11.25 8.18 -10.93
CA GLY A 507 -11.81 8.68 -9.68
C GLY A 507 -11.10 8.10 -8.46
N PHE A 508 -11.20 8.79 -7.33
CA PHE A 508 -10.66 8.39 -6.05
C PHE A 508 -11.67 8.75 -4.95
N GLU A 509 -12.07 7.80 -4.12
CA GLU A 509 -12.91 8.06 -2.95
C GLU A 509 -12.44 7.26 -1.75
N ILE A 510 -12.34 7.92 -0.60
CA ILE A 510 -12.22 7.22 0.67
C ILE A 510 -12.75 8.10 1.81
N ALA A 511 -13.49 7.49 2.73
CA ALA A 511 -14.04 8.13 3.93
C ALA A 511 -14.75 9.47 3.66
N GLY A 512 -15.40 9.61 2.51
CA GLY A 512 -16.10 10.82 2.10
C GLY A 512 -15.22 11.94 1.53
N SER A 513 -13.92 11.71 1.39
CA SER A 513 -13.02 12.51 0.53
C SER A 513 -13.14 12.02 -0.91
N GLY A 514 -13.20 12.93 -1.88
CA GLY A 514 -13.39 12.60 -3.29
C GLY A 514 -12.37 13.29 -4.21
N ALA A 515 -12.03 12.66 -5.32
CA ALA A 515 -11.31 13.31 -6.41
C ALA A 515 -11.63 12.64 -7.75
N LEU A 516 -11.46 13.40 -8.84
CA LEU A 516 -11.48 12.87 -10.20
C LEU A 516 -10.48 13.62 -11.08
N ARG A 517 -9.70 12.88 -11.85
CA ARG A 517 -8.70 13.39 -12.79
C ARG A 517 -9.06 13.00 -14.22
N ARG A 518 -8.89 13.94 -15.15
CA ARG A 518 -8.86 13.70 -16.59
C ARG A 518 -7.73 14.52 -17.23
N GLY A 519 -6.71 13.82 -17.72
CA GLY A 519 -5.47 14.44 -18.18
C GLY A 519 -4.80 15.23 -17.06
N ASP A 520 -4.51 16.51 -17.31
CA ASP A 520 -3.85 17.42 -16.35
C ASP A 520 -4.84 18.11 -15.39
N TRP A 521 -6.15 17.87 -15.53
CA TRP A 521 -7.18 18.51 -14.70
C TRP A 521 -7.71 17.57 -13.64
N LYS A 522 -7.82 18.07 -12.41
CA LYS A 522 -8.32 17.31 -11.26
C LYS A 522 -9.31 18.14 -10.45
N ILE A 523 -10.45 17.57 -10.12
CA ILE A 523 -11.32 18.09 -9.05
C ILE A 523 -11.05 17.32 -7.76
N THR A 524 -11.09 18.02 -6.63
CA THR A 524 -10.87 17.43 -5.30
C THR A 524 -11.89 17.95 -4.30
N PHE A 525 -12.43 17.06 -3.47
CA PHE A 525 -13.35 17.33 -2.37
C PHE A 525 -12.69 16.88 -1.07
N VAL A 526 -12.35 17.83 -0.20
CA VAL A 526 -11.75 17.55 1.11
C VAL A 526 -12.77 17.86 2.21
N PRO A 527 -13.17 16.88 3.04
CA PRO A 527 -14.12 17.07 4.13
C PRO A 527 -13.65 18.09 5.17
N ALA A 528 -14.60 18.80 5.79
CA ALA A 528 -14.32 19.60 6.97
C ALA A 528 -13.91 18.70 8.16
N PRO A 529 -13.06 19.18 9.08
CA PRO A 529 -12.45 20.52 9.12
C PRO A 529 -11.13 20.64 8.34
N ARG A 530 -10.69 19.59 7.63
CA ARG A 530 -9.39 19.58 6.90
C ARG A 530 -9.43 20.31 5.57
N GLY A 531 -10.62 20.46 5.01
CA GLY A 531 -10.86 21.24 3.82
C GLY A 531 -12.22 21.90 3.84
N PRO A 532 -12.59 22.52 2.72
CA PRO A 532 -13.78 23.37 2.67
C PRO A 532 -15.10 22.60 2.52
N GLN A 533 -15.07 21.27 2.42
CA GLN A 533 -16.25 20.43 2.15
C GLN A 533 -17.03 20.89 0.90
N ARG A 534 -16.28 21.22 -0.16
CA ARG A 534 -16.78 21.51 -1.50
C ARG A 534 -15.75 21.04 -2.53
N TRP A 535 -16.19 20.92 -3.78
CA TRP A 535 -15.32 20.65 -4.90
C TRP A 535 -14.48 21.88 -5.27
N GLU A 536 -13.18 21.66 -5.47
CA GLU A 536 -12.19 22.62 -5.96
C GLU A 536 -11.56 22.05 -7.24
N LEU A 537 -11.07 22.90 -8.16
CA LEU A 537 -10.46 22.49 -9.43
C LEU A 537 -8.99 22.88 -9.51
N PHE A 538 -8.13 21.97 -9.96
CA PHE A 538 -6.70 22.19 -10.12
C PHE A 538 -6.20 21.75 -11.49
N ASN A 539 -5.18 22.44 -12.00
CA ASN A 539 -4.29 21.90 -13.02
C ASN A 539 -3.06 21.34 -12.31
N ILE A 540 -3.04 20.03 -12.12
CA ILE A 540 -2.05 19.34 -11.28
C ILE A 540 -0.66 19.26 -11.91
N ARG A 541 -0.55 19.44 -13.24
CA ARG A 541 0.74 19.51 -13.91
C ARG A 541 1.49 20.80 -13.56
N ASP A 542 0.76 21.92 -13.53
CA ASP A 542 1.34 23.23 -13.21
C ASP A 542 1.30 23.52 -11.70
N ASP A 543 0.35 22.92 -10.97
CA ASP A 543 0.12 23.07 -9.53
C ASP A 543 -0.02 21.69 -8.84
N PRO A 544 1.07 20.92 -8.72
CA PRO A 544 1.05 19.60 -8.06
C PRO A 544 0.75 19.68 -6.55
N GLY A 545 0.72 20.89 -5.99
CA GLY A 545 0.34 21.13 -4.60
C GLY A 545 -1.16 21.34 -4.39
N GLU A 546 -1.99 21.39 -5.44
CA GLU A 546 -3.43 21.67 -5.33
C GLU A 546 -3.69 22.97 -4.53
N THR A 547 -2.97 24.05 -4.87
CA THR A 547 -2.94 25.32 -4.10
C THR A 547 -3.82 26.42 -4.67
N SER A 548 -4.15 26.36 -5.97
CA SER A 548 -4.88 27.40 -6.69
C SER A 548 -6.19 26.85 -7.24
N ASP A 549 -7.31 27.08 -6.53
CA ASP A 549 -8.64 26.67 -7.00
C ASP A 549 -9.04 27.47 -8.25
N LEU A 550 -9.25 26.76 -9.36
CA LEU A 550 -9.60 27.29 -10.67
C LEU A 550 -11.08 27.09 -11.01
N ALA A 551 -11.92 26.64 -10.07
CA ALA A 551 -13.31 26.27 -10.36
C ALA A 551 -14.13 27.42 -10.98
N GLU A 552 -13.91 28.66 -10.51
CA GLU A 552 -14.55 29.85 -11.09
C GLU A 552 -13.93 30.25 -12.44
N ALA A 553 -12.60 30.24 -12.52
CA ALA A 553 -11.85 30.69 -13.69
C ALA A 553 -11.99 29.75 -14.90
N ARG A 554 -12.19 28.44 -14.64
CA ARG A 554 -12.30 27.36 -15.62
C ARG A 554 -13.58 26.56 -15.40
N ARG A 555 -14.70 27.29 -15.32
CA ARG A 555 -16.03 26.72 -15.04
C ARG A 555 -16.46 25.65 -16.06
N ASP A 556 -16.02 25.78 -17.31
CA ASP A 556 -16.24 24.80 -18.38
C ASP A 556 -15.63 23.43 -18.01
N VAL A 557 -14.36 23.43 -17.59
CA VAL A 557 -13.64 22.23 -17.15
C VAL A 557 -14.24 21.70 -15.85
N PHE A 558 -14.55 22.59 -14.91
CA PHE A 558 -15.10 22.21 -13.61
C PHE A 558 -16.42 21.46 -13.74
N VAL A 559 -17.38 21.99 -14.51
CA VAL A 559 -18.68 21.35 -14.72
C VAL A 559 -18.54 20.03 -15.46
N ASP A 560 -17.61 19.94 -16.41
CA ASP A 560 -17.35 18.71 -17.13
C ASP A 560 -16.78 17.60 -16.22
N LEU A 561 -15.83 17.93 -15.34
CA LEU A 561 -15.30 16.97 -14.37
C LEU A 561 -16.32 16.56 -13.31
N LEU A 562 -17.21 17.47 -12.87
CA LEU A 562 -18.33 17.10 -11.99
C LEU A 562 -19.28 16.11 -12.65
N ARG A 563 -19.54 16.25 -13.96
CA ARG A 563 -20.31 15.24 -14.71
C ARG A 563 -19.57 13.91 -14.75
N CYS A 564 -18.27 13.91 -15.07
CA CYS A 564 -17.47 12.69 -15.04
C CYS A 564 -17.46 12.02 -13.66
N TRP A 565 -17.55 12.81 -12.58
CA TRP A 565 -17.63 12.29 -11.21
C TRP A 565 -18.93 11.53 -10.97
N GLU A 566 -20.07 12.08 -11.39
CA GLU A 566 -21.35 11.38 -11.26
C GLU A 566 -21.38 10.08 -12.09
N GLU A 567 -20.77 10.09 -13.28
CA GLU A 567 -20.60 8.90 -14.12
C GLU A 567 -19.72 7.85 -13.42
N TYR A 568 -18.56 8.25 -12.90
CA TYR A 568 -17.66 7.38 -12.14
C TYR A 568 -18.35 6.79 -10.90
N LYS A 569 -18.99 7.64 -10.09
CA LYS A 569 -19.72 7.27 -8.87
C LYS A 569 -20.76 6.18 -9.15
N ALA A 570 -21.55 6.35 -10.21
CA ALA A 570 -22.54 5.37 -10.63
C ALA A 570 -21.92 4.07 -11.19
N GLU A 571 -20.81 4.19 -11.92
CA GLU A 571 -20.12 3.05 -12.55
C GLU A 571 -19.49 2.11 -11.52
N VAL A 572 -18.78 2.66 -10.52
CA VAL A 572 -18.02 1.86 -9.56
C VAL A 572 -18.78 1.59 -8.27
N GLY A 573 -19.85 2.34 -7.99
CA GLY A 573 -20.71 2.14 -6.81
C GLY A 573 -20.29 2.93 -5.57
N VAL A 574 -19.74 4.14 -5.73
CA VAL A 574 -19.43 5.03 -4.60
C VAL A 574 -20.72 5.39 -3.85
N VAL A 575 -20.77 5.12 -2.54
CA VAL A 575 -21.95 5.39 -1.70
C VAL A 575 -22.21 6.90 -1.54
N GLY A 576 -21.17 7.70 -1.33
CA GLY A 576 -21.29 9.15 -1.26
C GLY A 576 -20.10 9.84 -0.58
N LEU A 577 -20.04 11.16 -0.73
CA LEU A 577 -19.05 12.00 -0.07
C LEU A 577 -19.51 12.45 1.32
N ALA A 578 -18.59 13.05 2.09
CA ALA A 578 -18.93 13.60 3.38
C ALA A 578 -20.03 14.68 3.25
N GLY A 579 -21.15 14.46 3.95
CA GLY A 579 -22.34 15.31 3.89
C GLY A 579 -23.45 14.80 2.94
N GLU A 580 -23.19 13.77 2.14
CA GLU A 580 -24.19 13.17 1.23
C GLU A 580 -24.95 11.99 1.85
N TYR A 581 -24.49 11.45 2.98
CA TYR A 581 -25.11 10.30 3.62
C TYR A 581 -26.53 10.64 4.16
N PRO A 582 -27.60 9.96 3.73
CA PRO A 582 -28.96 10.25 4.21
C PRO A 582 -29.12 9.92 5.70
N ALA A 583 -29.79 10.79 6.46
CA ALA A 583 -30.10 10.55 7.87
C ALA A 583 -30.93 9.26 8.11
N ALA A 584 -31.72 8.83 7.12
CA ALA A 584 -32.61 7.67 7.21
C ALA A 584 -31.92 6.31 7.02
N VAL A 585 -30.66 6.26 6.59
CA VAL A 585 -29.85 5.03 6.41
C VAL A 585 -28.96 4.78 7.65
N GLN A 586 -29.13 5.56 8.71
CA GLN A 586 -28.37 5.43 9.96
C GLN A 586 -28.66 4.16 10.79
N GLY A 587 -29.43 3.18 10.30
CA GLY A 587 -29.71 2.00 11.11
C GLY A 587 -30.78 1.05 10.60
N ASP A 588 -30.76 0.66 9.33
CA ASP A 588 -31.46 -0.59 8.99
C ASP A 588 -30.58 -1.79 9.36
N ALA A 589 -30.79 -2.32 10.56
CA ALA A 589 -30.12 -3.53 11.05
C ALA A 589 -30.62 -4.82 10.36
N SER A 590 -31.58 -4.74 9.43
CA SER A 590 -32.20 -5.91 8.80
C SER A 590 -31.47 -6.42 7.54
N THR A 591 -30.53 -5.65 6.98
CA THR A 591 -29.62 -6.16 5.95
C THR A 591 -28.49 -6.94 6.60
N TYR A 592 -28.70 -8.25 6.75
CA TYR A 592 -27.67 -9.21 7.12
C TYR A 592 -26.60 -9.29 6.03
N ALA A 593 -25.58 -8.43 6.10
CA ALA A 593 -24.28 -8.82 5.57
C ALA A 593 -23.66 -9.77 6.61
N LYS A 594 -23.09 -10.90 6.17
CA LYS A 594 -22.07 -11.56 6.98
C LYS A 594 -20.90 -10.58 7.08
N ASP A 595 -20.96 -9.68 8.07
CA ASP A 595 -19.79 -8.91 8.44
C ASP A 595 -18.76 -9.94 8.88
N GLU A 596 -17.59 -9.95 8.23
CA GLU A 596 -16.47 -10.75 8.70
C GLU A 596 -16.26 -10.54 10.20
N PHE A 597 -16.67 -9.37 10.71
CA PHE A 597 -16.50 -8.77 12.03
C PHE A 597 -17.74 -8.65 12.98
N GLU A 598 -18.97 -9.06 12.64
CA GLU A 598 -20.04 -9.11 13.66
C GLU A 598 -19.93 -10.36 14.58
N ASP A 599 -19.31 -11.44 14.10
CA ASP A 599 -18.99 -12.66 14.86
C ASP A 599 -17.57 -12.72 15.52
N PRO A 600 -16.49 -12.02 15.09
CA PRO A 600 -15.13 -12.14 15.64
C PRO A 600 -14.81 -11.52 16.97
N TYR A 601 -15.65 -10.63 17.52
CA TYR A 601 -15.55 -10.36 18.97
C TYR A 601 -15.68 -11.67 19.76
N ALA A 602 -16.38 -12.64 19.18
CA ALA A 602 -16.58 -13.96 19.74
C ALA A 602 -15.45 -14.94 19.39
N TRP A 603 -14.53 -14.68 18.44
CA TRP A 603 -13.56 -15.71 18.05
C TRP A 603 -12.13 -15.25 17.75
N ILE A 604 -11.87 -14.06 17.17
CA ILE A 604 -10.48 -13.70 16.77
C ILE A 604 -9.55 -13.75 17.97
N LYS A 605 -9.92 -13.11 19.09
CA LYS A 605 -9.11 -13.09 20.31
C LYS A 605 -8.85 -14.47 20.92
N TYR A 606 -9.61 -15.48 20.50
CA TYR A 606 -9.52 -16.86 20.98
C TYR A 606 -8.84 -17.83 20.00
N ILE A 607 -8.52 -17.43 18.77
CA ILE A 607 -7.75 -18.29 17.84
C ILE A 607 -6.42 -18.67 18.50
N GLY A 608 -6.14 -19.97 18.55
CA GLY A 608 -4.95 -20.53 19.20
C GLY A 608 -4.96 -20.47 20.74
N ARG A 609 -6.10 -20.13 21.36
CA ARG A 609 -6.24 -19.96 22.83
C ARG A 609 -7.44 -20.75 23.39
N PRO A 610 -7.46 -22.09 23.25
CA PRO A 610 -8.58 -22.91 23.72
C PRO A 610 -8.85 -22.73 25.22
N GLU A 611 -7.83 -22.43 26.03
CA GLU A 611 -7.91 -22.27 27.48
C GLU A 611 -8.67 -21.01 27.95
N ARG A 612 -8.81 -20.00 27.08
CA ARG A 612 -9.60 -18.78 27.37
C ARG A 612 -10.88 -18.69 26.54
N THR A 613 -11.11 -19.67 25.67
CA THR A 613 -12.26 -19.71 24.78
C THR A 613 -13.55 -20.07 25.53
N PRO A 614 -14.62 -19.26 25.47
CA PRO A 614 -15.92 -19.63 25.99
C PRO A 614 -16.47 -20.89 25.29
N ALA A 615 -17.07 -21.81 26.05
CA ALA A 615 -17.48 -23.13 25.54
C ALA A 615 -18.41 -23.09 24.30
N HIS A 616 -19.24 -22.05 24.18
CA HIS A 616 -20.13 -21.87 23.02
C HIS A 616 -19.41 -21.46 21.72
N LEU A 617 -18.12 -21.13 21.80
CA LEU A 617 -17.27 -20.65 20.69
C LEU A 617 -16.23 -21.69 20.24
N LEU A 618 -15.98 -22.74 21.04
CA LEU A 618 -15.03 -23.82 20.72
C LEU A 618 -15.32 -24.55 19.39
N GLY A 619 -16.57 -24.47 18.88
CA GLY A 619 -16.95 -25.04 17.57
C GLY A 619 -17.13 -24.01 16.44
N ARG A 620 -16.90 -22.71 16.73
CA ARG A 620 -17.00 -21.61 15.76
C ARG A 620 -15.65 -20.97 15.44
N ILE A 621 -14.67 -21.11 16.33
CA ILE A 621 -13.30 -20.65 16.07
C ILE A 621 -12.69 -21.55 14.99
N PRO A 622 -12.19 -20.97 13.89
CA PRO A 622 -11.50 -21.74 12.88
C PRO A 622 -10.31 -22.49 13.47
N LEU A 623 -10.16 -23.77 13.11
CA LEU A 623 -9.11 -24.62 13.66
C LEU A 623 -7.73 -24.09 13.25
N THR A 624 -6.83 -24.06 14.22
CA THR A 624 -5.40 -23.87 14.01
C THR A 624 -4.78 -25.19 13.52
N GLY A 625 -3.63 -25.12 12.83
CA GLY A 625 -3.08 -26.21 12.01
C GLY A 625 -2.78 -27.56 12.69
N GLN A 626 -3.04 -27.74 14.00
CA GLN A 626 -2.76 -28.97 14.75
C GLN A 626 -3.99 -29.79 15.18
N GLY A 627 -5.21 -29.43 14.76
CA GLY A 627 -6.45 -30.12 15.19
C GLY A 627 -6.94 -31.31 14.35
N ARG A 628 -6.16 -31.83 13.39
CA ARG A 628 -6.56 -33.00 12.57
C ARG A 628 -6.06 -34.32 13.16
N GLU A 629 -6.52 -34.67 14.36
CA GLU A 629 -6.55 -36.06 14.84
C GLU A 629 -7.46 -36.16 16.07
N MET A 630 -8.76 -36.28 15.84
CA MET A 630 -9.71 -37.03 16.69
C MET A 630 -10.84 -37.61 15.82
#